data_AF-A0A0P0YQK7-F1
#
_entry.id   AF-A0A0P0YQK7-F1
#
_cell.length_a   1.000
_cell.length_b   1.000
_cell.length_c   1.000
_cell.angle_alpha   90.00
_cell.angle_beta   90.00
_cell.angle_gamma   90.00
#
_symmetry.space_group_name_H-M   'P 1'
#
loop_
_entity.id
_entity.type
_entity.pdbx_description
1 polymer ?
#
loop_
_entity_poly.entity_id
_entity_poly.type
_entity_poly.pdbx_seq_one_letter_code
_entity_poly.pdbx_strand_id
1 'polypeptide(L)'
;MLQTKNTNACEKFTCYALLLLGVLGALHIAAFLPISETAILELIFLITSLIALFNYGINKNALIIGFLSLVYLIYSWVYSALFTNTNILDLILAYKSYYYMIFIGFFYKKNIFSNEKIEYLFKCFLILFLFKYTLDRFALGIERPQLLVENNYELILLILLYYYVNITHKKIVILNTILLCYLCFISGSRSSLVAMVIAFFFSIEKKISIKTLLIYIISPIMVIAVLILFQDRIATIDGGIEQIDRVKFFNEFLYSTADWPWWQFFTGAKALTPLLPASCADLSYYQTLFSYAGDGRCYSVILHSFIMRVIYDHGIIGFAFLIFCLFIYLDKYSIKEKIAILLVLIATGLSVSSLNNVYVSLALVIFVGANYSRRRLNE
;
A
#
# COMPACT_ATOMS: atom_id res chain seq x y z
N MET A 1 24.10 -31.04 -15.09
CA MET A 1 22.93 -31.21 -15.97
C MET A 1 21.77 -31.71 -15.13
N LEU A 2 21.03 -30.79 -14.50
CA LEU A 2 19.67 -30.99 -13.98
C LEU A 2 19.00 -29.64 -14.19
N GLN A 3 18.67 -29.41 -15.45
CA GLN A 3 17.84 -28.31 -15.90
C GLN A 3 16.41 -28.70 -15.51
N THR A 4 16.06 -28.55 -14.23
CA THR A 4 14.65 -28.61 -13.86
C THR A 4 14.01 -27.34 -14.39
N LYS A 5 13.26 -27.54 -15.46
CA LYS A 5 12.29 -26.65 -16.09
C LYS A 5 11.23 -26.29 -15.05
N ASN A 6 11.61 -25.57 -13.99
CA ASN A 6 10.69 -25.15 -12.95
C ASN A 6 9.92 -23.97 -13.54
N THR A 7 8.80 -24.28 -14.19
CA THR A 7 7.79 -23.27 -14.49
C THR A 7 7.61 -22.43 -13.24
N ASN A 8 7.82 -21.13 -13.34
CA ASN A 8 7.87 -20.24 -12.20
C ASN A 8 6.54 -20.28 -11.42
N ALA A 9 6.42 -21.23 -10.49
CA ALA A 9 5.16 -21.58 -9.87
C ALA A 9 4.63 -20.42 -9.04
N CYS A 10 5.55 -19.68 -8.41
CA CYS A 10 5.26 -18.45 -7.68
C CYS A 10 4.64 -17.41 -8.62
N GLU A 11 5.32 -17.03 -9.70
CA GLU A 11 4.81 -16.06 -10.68
C GLU A 11 3.45 -16.47 -11.24
N LYS A 12 3.32 -17.74 -11.68
CA LYS A 12 2.06 -18.25 -12.23
C LYS A 12 0.94 -18.15 -11.20
N PHE A 13 1.15 -18.67 -10.00
CA PHE A 13 0.14 -18.62 -8.93
C PHE A 13 -0.27 -17.18 -8.64
N THR A 14 0.69 -16.29 -8.35
CA THR A 14 0.41 -14.90 -7.99
C THR A 14 -0.36 -14.19 -9.11
N CYS A 15 0.12 -14.25 -10.36
CA CYS A 15 -0.55 -13.58 -11.47
C CYS A 15 -1.96 -14.14 -11.73
N TYR A 16 -2.13 -15.48 -11.77
CA TYR A 16 -3.44 -16.06 -12.04
C TYR A 16 -4.43 -15.86 -10.90
N ALA A 17 -4.00 -15.98 -9.63
CA ALA A 17 -4.86 -15.74 -8.49
C ALA A 17 -5.33 -14.28 -8.42
N LEU A 18 -4.41 -13.33 -8.64
CA LEU A 18 -4.74 -11.91 -8.69
C LEU A 18 -5.68 -11.56 -9.85
N LEU A 19 -5.43 -12.12 -11.04
CA LEU A 19 -6.31 -11.90 -12.21
C LEU A 19 -7.69 -12.52 -12.00
N LEU A 20 -7.77 -13.75 -11.49
CA LEU A 20 -9.03 -14.42 -11.20
C LEU A 20 -9.85 -13.59 -10.21
N LEU A 21 -9.23 -13.15 -9.11
CA LEU A 21 -9.91 -12.33 -8.11
C LEU A 21 -10.34 -10.98 -8.72
N GLY A 22 -9.49 -10.33 -9.52
CA GLY A 22 -9.84 -9.10 -10.22
C GLY A 22 -11.03 -9.26 -11.18
N VAL A 23 -11.12 -10.39 -11.90
CA VAL A 23 -12.27 -10.70 -12.76
C VAL A 23 -13.54 -10.91 -11.92
N LEU A 24 -13.45 -11.67 -10.82
CA LEU A 24 -14.58 -11.85 -9.91
C LEU A 24 -15.06 -10.53 -9.31
N GLY A 25 -14.15 -9.63 -8.98
CA GLY A 25 -14.46 -8.27 -8.52
C GLY A 25 -15.15 -7.43 -9.59
N ALA A 26 -14.61 -7.43 -10.82
CA ALA A 26 -15.20 -6.71 -11.95
C ALA A 26 -16.62 -7.20 -12.30
N LEU A 27 -16.90 -8.48 -12.12
CA LEU A 27 -18.23 -9.08 -12.34
C LEU A 27 -19.15 -8.98 -11.12
N HIS A 28 -18.72 -8.33 -10.03
CA HIS A 28 -19.44 -8.25 -8.75
C HIS A 28 -19.73 -9.61 -8.09
N ILE A 29 -19.03 -10.66 -8.51
CA ILE A 29 -19.16 -12.02 -7.94
C ILE A 29 -18.40 -12.11 -6.60
N ALA A 30 -17.29 -11.36 -6.46
CA ALA A 30 -16.47 -11.39 -5.25
C ALA A 30 -17.26 -11.04 -3.97
N ALA A 31 -18.24 -10.14 -4.07
CA ALA A 31 -19.09 -9.72 -2.95
C ALA A 31 -19.96 -10.84 -2.37
N PHE A 32 -20.17 -11.94 -3.10
CA PHE A 32 -20.95 -13.10 -2.66
C PHE A 32 -20.07 -14.22 -2.08
N LEU A 33 -18.75 -14.01 -1.99
CA LEU A 33 -17.85 -15.00 -1.39
C LEU A 33 -18.03 -15.01 0.14
N PRO A 34 -17.88 -16.19 0.79
CA PRO A 34 -18.04 -16.30 2.24
C PRO A 34 -16.88 -15.68 3.04
N ILE A 35 -15.80 -15.30 2.37
CA ILE A 35 -14.59 -14.73 2.94
C ILE A 35 -14.40 -13.34 2.33
N SER A 36 -14.03 -12.35 3.15
CA SER A 36 -13.78 -11.00 2.65
C SER A 36 -12.68 -10.97 1.59
N GLU A 37 -12.81 -10.09 0.61
CA GLU A 37 -11.86 -9.93 -0.49
C GLU A 37 -10.47 -9.56 0.02
N THR A 38 -10.39 -8.78 1.12
CA THR A 38 -9.15 -8.48 1.83
C THR A 38 -8.46 -9.72 2.39
N ALA A 39 -9.20 -10.62 3.02
CA ALA A 39 -8.65 -11.86 3.56
C ALA A 39 -8.21 -12.81 2.45
N ILE A 40 -8.91 -12.86 1.32
CA ILE A 40 -8.48 -13.62 0.13
C ILE A 40 -7.16 -13.07 -0.40
N LEU A 41 -7.01 -11.75 -0.52
CA LEU A 41 -5.75 -11.13 -0.94
C LEU A 41 -4.60 -11.42 0.04
N GLU A 42 -4.87 -11.40 1.34
CA GLU A 42 -3.89 -11.77 2.37
C GLU A 42 -3.45 -13.22 2.25
N LEU A 43 -4.39 -14.12 1.96
CA LEU A 43 -4.10 -15.51 1.69
C LEU A 43 -3.26 -15.68 0.42
N ILE A 44 -3.59 -14.95 -0.67
CA ILE A 44 -2.79 -14.95 -1.91
C ILE A 44 -1.37 -14.45 -1.62
N PHE A 45 -1.23 -13.37 -0.85
CA PHE A 45 0.07 -12.82 -0.46
C PHE A 45 0.88 -13.81 0.39
N LEU A 46 0.26 -14.45 1.38
CA LEU A 46 0.89 -15.45 2.23
C LEU A 46 1.34 -16.67 1.42
N ILE A 47 0.46 -17.26 0.62
CA ILE A 47 0.78 -18.42 -0.22
C ILE A 47 1.89 -18.08 -1.22
N THR A 48 1.80 -16.93 -1.88
CA THR A 48 2.84 -16.40 -2.78
C THR A 48 4.20 -16.35 -2.06
N SER A 49 4.23 -15.83 -0.85
CA SER A 49 5.45 -15.71 -0.04
C SER A 49 5.99 -17.08 0.39
N LEU A 50 5.12 -18.01 0.80
CA LEU A 50 5.53 -19.36 1.17
C LEU A 50 6.09 -20.14 -0.03
N ILE A 51 5.46 -20.05 -1.21
CA ILE A 51 5.98 -20.66 -2.44
C ILE A 51 7.36 -20.08 -2.76
N ALA A 52 7.58 -18.78 -2.57
CA ALA A 52 8.89 -18.16 -2.76
C ALA A 52 9.93 -18.70 -1.77
N LEU A 53 9.57 -18.81 -0.49
CA LEU A 53 10.45 -19.36 0.54
C LEU A 53 10.86 -20.81 0.23
N PHE A 54 9.91 -21.69 -0.07
CA PHE A 54 10.18 -23.10 -0.30
C PHE A 54 10.99 -23.36 -1.57
N ASN A 55 10.73 -22.61 -2.64
CA ASN A 55 11.41 -22.83 -3.92
C ASN A 55 12.78 -22.12 -4.04
N TYR A 56 12.97 -21.00 -3.33
CA TYR A 56 14.16 -20.16 -3.52
C TYR A 56 14.97 -19.92 -2.24
N GLY A 57 14.44 -20.23 -1.05
CA GLY A 57 15.07 -19.97 0.24
C GLY A 57 15.23 -18.48 0.57
N ILE A 58 15.68 -18.19 1.79
CA ILE A 58 15.85 -16.82 2.30
C ILE A 58 17.29 -16.33 2.19
N ASN A 59 17.47 -15.06 1.83
CA ASN A 59 18.78 -14.41 1.83
C ASN A 59 19.23 -14.05 3.26
N LYS A 60 20.53 -14.06 3.56
CA LYS A 60 21.07 -13.74 4.88
C LYS A 60 20.62 -12.37 5.42
N ASN A 61 20.62 -11.31 4.59
CA ASN A 61 20.20 -9.99 5.05
C ASN A 61 18.69 -9.93 5.33
N ALA A 62 17.89 -10.59 4.49
CA ALA A 62 16.45 -10.73 4.72
C ALA A 62 16.15 -11.58 5.97
N LEU A 63 16.98 -12.59 6.26
CA LEU A 63 16.87 -13.37 7.49
C LEU A 63 17.17 -12.53 8.73
N ILE A 64 18.19 -11.65 8.68
CA ILE A 64 18.48 -10.73 9.80
C ILE A 64 17.32 -9.76 10.02
N ILE A 65 16.82 -9.12 8.95
CA ILE A 65 15.66 -8.23 9.05
C ILE A 65 14.45 -8.99 9.59
N GLY A 66 14.18 -10.18 9.04
CA GLY A 66 13.08 -11.03 9.48
C GLY A 66 13.20 -11.44 10.95
N PHE A 67 14.41 -11.75 11.42
CA PHE A 67 14.69 -12.06 12.82
C PHE A 67 14.45 -10.84 13.73
N LEU A 68 14.92 -9.65 13.35
CA LEU A 68 14.68 -8.42 14.12
C LEU A 68 13.18 -8.11 14.21
N SER A 69 12.46 -8.22 13.09
CA SER A 69 11.00 -8.06 13.08
C SER A 69 10.33 -9.11 13.96
N LEU A 70 10.76 -10.37 13.91
CA LEU A 70 10.18 -11.45 14.72
C LEU A 70 10.43 -11.24 16.22
N VAL A 71 11.64 -10.84 16.61
CA VAL A 71 11.96 -10.50 18.00
C VAL A 71 11.07 -9.36 18.50
N TYR A 72 10.90 -8.32 17.69
CA TYR A 72 10.00 -7.20 18.02
C TYR A 72 8.54 -7.65 18.18
N LEU A 73 8.04 -8.48 17.26
CA LEU A 73 6.69 -9.05 17.32
C LEU A 73 6.47 -9.92 18.55
N ILE A 74 7.44 -10.80 18.88
CA ILE A 74 7.38 -11.66 20.07
C ILE A 74 7.37 -10.81 21.34
N TYR A 75 8.26 -9.81 21.42
CA TYR A 75 8.29 -8.87 22.53
C TYR A 75 6.93 -8.19 22.72
N SER A 76 6.36 -7.65 21.63
CA SER A 76 5.07 -6.97 21.68
C SER A 76 3.93 -7.93 22.05
N TRP A 77 3.95 -9.16 21.57
CA TRP A 77 2.95 -10.17 21.94
C TRP A 77 3.02 -10.54 23.42
N VAL A 78 4.22 -10.84 23.93
CA VAL A 78 4.44 -11.16 25.36
C VAL A 78 4.02 -9.98 26.23
N TYR A 79 4.42 -8.76 25.87
CA TYR A 79 4.02 -7.56 26.59
C TYR A 79 2.50 -7.41 26.61
N SER A 80 1.84 -7.55 25.46
CA SER A 80 0.39 -7.37 25.37
C SER A 80 -0.39 -8.41 26.16
N ALA A 81 0.06 -9.67 26.11
CA ALA A 81 -0.54 -10.78 26.83
C ALA A 81 -0.40 -10.64 28.35
N LEU A 82 0.70 -10.06 28.84
CA LEU A 82 0.96 -9.93 30.28
C LEU A 82 0.39 -8.66 30.90
N PHE A 83 0.35 -7.55 30.15
CA PHE A 83 0.08 -6.23 30.73
C PHE A 83 -1.19 -5.55 30.25
N THR A 84 -1.65 -5.80 29.02
CA THR A 84 -2.77 -5.04 28.44
C THR A 84 -4.02 -5.89 28.21
N ASN A 85 -3.95 -7.23 28.33
CA ASN A 85 -5.08 -8.16 28.18
C ASN A 85 -5.86 -7.96 26.87
N THR A 86 -5.15 -7.66 25.80
CA THR A 86 -5.73 -7.29 24.50
C THR A 86 -6.08 -8.50 23.67
N ASN A 87 -7.07 -8.35 22.79
CA ASN A 87 -7.38 -9.38 21.80
C ASN A 87 -6.21 -9.55 20.81
N ILE A 88 -5.89 -10.80 20.46
CA ILE A 88 -4.77 -11.11 19.56
C ILE A 88 -4.98 -10.54 18.15
N LEU A 89 -6.23 -10.39 17.70
CA LEU A 89 -6.56 -9.84 16.39
C LEU A 89 -6.18 -8.37 16.28
N ASP A 90 -6.35 -7.60 17.37
CA ASP A 90 -5.91 -6.20 17.43
C ASP A 90 -4.39 -6.09 17.28
N LEU A 91 -3.64 -7.05 17.86
CA LEU A 91 -2.19 -7.10 17.76
C LEU A 91 -1.75 -7.40 16.33
N ILE A 92 -2.37 -8.40 15.69
CA ILE A 92 -2.06 -8.77 14.30
C ILE A 92 -2.32 -7.57 13.38
N LEU A 93 -3.42 -6.83 13.61
CA LEU A 93 -3.80 -5.69 12.80
C LEU A 93 -2.89 -4.46 13.00
N ALA A 94 -2.48 -4.17 14.23
CA ALA A 94 -1.57 -3.06 14.54
C ALA A 94 -0.17 -3.32 13.96
N TYR A 95 0.35 -4.54 14.14
CA TYR A 95 1.73 -4.90 13.77
C TYR A 95 1.87 -5.47 12.34
N LYS A 96 0.80 -5.40 11.54
CA LYS A 96 0.67 -5.99 10.21
C LYS A 96 1.86 -5.72 9.28
N SER A 97 2.34 -4.49 9.23
CA SER A 97 3.49 -4.09 8.40
C SER A 97 4.78 -4.84 8.72
N TYR A 98 5.02 -5.22 9.98
CA TYR A 98 6.20 -6.01 10.37
C TYR A 98 6.11 -7.45 9.88
N TYR A 99 4.92 -8.07 9.98
CA TYR A 99 4.68 -9.39 9.37
C TYR A 99 4.93 -9.33 7.86
N TYR A 100 4.43 -8.28 7.19
CA TYR A 100 4.65 -8.10 5.75
C TYR A 100 6.13 -7.92 5.40
N MET A 101 6.92 -7.21 6.21
CA MET A 101 8.37 -7.10 5.96
C MET A 101 9.10 -8.44 6.01
N ILE A 102 8.67 -9.37 6.86
CA ILE A 102 9.23 -10.73 6.90
C ILE A 102 8.96 -11.43 5.57
N PHE A 103 7.69 -11.41 5.12
CA PHE A 103 7.26 -12.09 3.91
C PHE A 103 7.85 -11.49 2.63
N ILE A 104 7.94 -10.16 2.53
CA ILE A 104 8.60 -9.47 1.42
C ILE A 104 10.08 -9.88 1.33
N GLY A 105 10.74 -10.12 2.46
CA GLY A 105 12.13 -10.58 2.53
C GLY A 105 12.40 -11.88 1.77
N PHE A 106 11.39 -12.74 1.57
CA PHE A 106 11.54 -14.00 0.82
C PHE A 106 11.81 -13.78 -0.68
N PHE A 107 11.46 -12.60 -1.20
CA PHE A 107 11.70 -12.20 -2.59
C PHE A 107 13.06 -11.51 -2.78
N TYR A 108 13.73 -11.13 -1.69
CA TYR A 108 14.94 -10.32 -1.74
C TYR A 108 16.08 -11.01 -2.51
N LYS A 109 16.65 -10.29 -3.49
CA LYS A 109 17.69 -10.79 -4.41
C LYS A 109 17.27 -12.02 -5.25
N LYS A 110 15.97 -12.21 -5.50
CA LYS A 110 15.43 -13.29 -6.36
C LYS A 110 14.86 -12.73 -7.65
N ASN A 111 14.95 -13.46 -8.76
CA ASN A 111 14.35 -13.07 -10.05
C ASN A 111 13.15 -13.98 -10.35
N ILE A 112 12.08 -13.77 -9.58
CA ILE A 112 10.84 -14.54 -9.63
C ILE A 112 9.88 -13.96 -10.67
N PHE A 113 9.67 -12.65 -10.74
CA PHE A 113 8.67 -12.11 -11.67
C PHE A 113 9.35 -11.62 -12.96
N SER A 114 8.89 -12.12 -14.11
CA SER A 114 9.33 -11.69 -15.44
C SER A 114 8.68 -10.36 -15.83
N ASN A 115 9.41 -9.54 -16.57
CA ASN A 115 8.96 -8.20 -16.95
C ASN A 115 7.71 -8.28 -17.83
N GLU A 116 7.65 -9.28 -18.72
CA GLU A 116 6.51 -9.51 -19.61
C GLU A 116 5.24 -9.84 -18.84
N LYS A 117 5.34 -10.66 -17.78
CA LYS A 117 4.19 -11.04 -16.96
C LYS A 117 3.70 -9.90 -16.07
N ILE A 118 4.60 -9.08 -15.54
CA ILE A 118 4.23 -7.88 -14.79
C ILE A 118 3.50 -6.89 -15.69
N GLU A 119 4.00 -6.66 -16.90
CA GLU A 119 3.33 -5.79 -17.88
C GLU A 119 1.96 -6.33 -18.30
N TYR A 120 1.86 -7.65 -18.53
CA TYR A 120 0.59 -8.31 -18.83
C TYR A 120 -0.41 -8.12 -17.68
N LEU A 121 0.01 -8.39 -16.44
CA LEU A 121 -0.82 -8.17 -15.24
C LEU A 121 -1.29 -6.72 -15.14
N PHE A 122 -0.38 -5.76 -15.34
CA PHE A 122 -0.71 -4.33 -15.36
C PHE A 122 -1.79 -4.00 -16.39
N LYS A 123 -1.63 -4.46 -17.64
CA LYS A 123 -2.59 -4.19 -18.72
C LYS A 123 -3.96 -4.81 -18.44
N CYS A 124 -3.99 -6.05 -17.95
CA CYS A 124 -5.24 -6.71 -17.56
C CYS A 124 -5.94 -5.97 -16.43
N PHE A 125 -5.21 -5.58 -15.38
CA PHE A 125 -5.78 -4.78 -14.30
C PHE A 125 -6.24 -3.41 -14.76
N LEU A 126 -5.49 -2.72 -15.63
CA LEU A 126 -5.94 -1.46 -16.20
C LEU A 126 -7.30 -1.59 -16.90
N ILE A 127 -7.52 -2.66 -17.66
CA ILE A 127 -8.79 -2.95 -18.32
C ILE A 127 -9.90 -3.27 -17.30
N LEU A 128 -9.62 -4.11 -16.30
CA LEU A 128 -10.61 -4.49 -15.29
C LEU A 128 -11.05 -3.29 -14.43
N PHE A 129 -10.10 -2.48 -13.98
CA PHE A 129 -10.38 -1.23 -13.27
C PHE A 129 -11.17 -0.27 -14.16
N LEU A 130 -10.78 -0.10 -15.44
CA LEU A 130 -11.49 0.78 -16.35
C LEU A 130 -12.95 0.37 -16.52
N PHE A 131 -13.18 -0.92 -16.81
CA PHE A 131 -14.53 -1.47 -16.94
C PHE A 131 -15.34 -1.25 -15.67
N LYS A 132 -14.83 -1.70 -14.52
CA LYS A 132 -15.57 -1.67 -13.26
C LYS A 132 -15.78 -0.25 -12.72
N TYR A 133 -14.76 0.61 -12.75
CA TYR A 133 -14.86 1.96 -12.21
C TYR A 133 -15.80 2.83 -13.03
N THR A 134 -15.76 2.72 -14.36
CA THR A 134 -16.69 3.45 -15.22
C THR A 134 -18.12 2.94 -15.03
N LEU A 135 -18.33 1.63 -14.95
CA LEU A 135 -19.64 1.04 -14.68
C LEU A 135 -20.19 1.50 -13.32
N ASP A 136 -19.40 1.39 -12.26
CA ASP A 136 -19.80 1.82 -10.92
C ASP A 136 -20.18 3.29 -10.87
N ARG A 137 -19.32 4.16 -11.39
CA ARG A 137 -19.50 5.61 -11.29
C ARG A 137 -20.67 6.11 -12.13
N PHE A 138 -20.81 5.63 -13.37
CA PHE A 138 -21.73 6.23 -14.35
C PHE A 138 -22.98 5.39 -14.59
N ALA A 139 -22.91 4.06 -14.49
CA ALA A 139 -24.07 3.20 -14.69
C ALA A 139 -24.80 2.89 -13.38
N LEU A 140 -24.06 2.65 -12.29
CA LEU A 140 -24.64 2.31 -10.98
C LEU A 140 -24.76 3.50 -10.02
N GLY A 141 -24.17 4.66 -10.37
CA GLY A 141 -24.20 5.86 -9.53
C GLY A 141 -23.42 5.73 -8.21
N ILE A 142 -22.49 4.78 -8.12
CA ILE A 142 -21.66 4.57 -6.93
C ILE A 142 -20.61 5.68 -6.87
N GLU A 143 -20.64 6.48 -5.80
CA GLU A 143 -19.74 7.62 -5.66
C GLU A 143 -18.26 7.21 -5.61
N ARG A 144 -17.95 6.12 -4.90
CA ARG A 144 -16.60 5.58 -4.78
C ARG A 144 -16.53 4.23 -5.48
N PRO A 145 -16.14 4.19 -6.76
CA PRO A 145 -16.06 2.93 -7.51
C PRO A 145 -15.05 1.98 -6.88
N GLN A 146 -15.30 0.67 -6.98
CA GLN A 146 -14.42 -0.35 -6.41
C GLN A 146 -14.34 -1.60 -7.28
N LEU A 147 -13.12 -2.14 -7.43
CA LEU A 147 -12.91 -3.45 -8.02
C LEU A 147 -13.18 -4.56 -7.00
N LEU A 148 -12.58 -4.46 -5.81
CA LEU A 148 -12.73 -5.45 -4.75
C LEU A 148 -13.06 -4.82 -3.39
N VAL A 149 -12.39 -3.73 -3.03
CA VAL A 149 -12.53 -3.08 -1.72
C VAL A 149 -12.45 -1.56 -1.91
N GLU A 150 -11.88 -0.78 -0.99
CA GLU A 150 -11.85 0.68 -1.12
C GLU A 150 -10.83 1.14 -2.18
N ASN A 151 -11.23 2.09 -3.02
CA ASN A 151 -10.45 2.55 -4.17
C ASN A 151 -9.04 3.07 -3.85
N ASN A 152 -8.89 3.77 -2.72
CA ASN A 152 -7.63 4.28 -2.21
C ASN A 152 -6.66 3.17 -1.77
N TYR A 153 -7.16 1.97 -1.44
CA TYR A 153 -6.34 0.82 -1.13
C TYR A 153 -5.87 0.08 -2.38
N GLU A 154 -6.71 -0.03 -3.41
CA GLU A 154 -6.41 -0.86 -4.58
C GLU A 154 -5.72 -0.11 -5.73
N LEU A 155 -5.97 1.21 -5.90
CA LEU A 155 -5.32 2.00 -6.95
C LEU A 155 -3.81 2.11 -6.79
N ILE A 156 -3.28 2.04 -5.56
CA ILE A 156 -1.83 2.11 -5.34
C ILE A 156 -1.10 0.91 -5.97
N LEU A 157 -1.70 -0.28 -5.98
CA LEU A 157 -1.15 -1.43 -6.70
C LEU A 157 -1.00 -1.11 -8.19
N LEU A 158 -2.06 -0.56 -8.79
CA LEU A 158 -2.06 -0.21 -10.21
C LEU A 158 -1.06 0.91 -10.53
N ILE A 159 -0.91 1.92 -9.67
CA ILE A 159 0.07 3.00 -9.79
C ILE A 159 1.51 2.48 -9.69
N LEU A 160 1.79 1.58 -8.74
CA LEU A 160 3.11 0.97 -8.60
C LEU A 160 3.43 0.06 -9.80
N LEU A 161 2.47 -0.73 -10.29
CA LEU A 161 2.64 -1.53 -11.52
C LEU A 161 2.89 -0.65 -12.75
N TYR A 162 2.15 0.46 -12.89
CA TYR A 162 2.40 1.47 -13.93
C TYR A 162 3.83 2.02 -13.84
N TYR A 163 4.27 2.39 -12.64
CA TYR A 163 5.62 2.87 -12.41
C TYR A 163 6.67 1.83 -12.83
N TYR A 164 6.49 0.58 -12.43
CA TYR A 164 7.37 -0.54 -12.79
C TYR A 164 7.50 -0.70 -14.31
N VAL A 165 6.38 -0.71 -15.03
CA VAL A 165 6.36 -0.88 -16.50
C VAL A 165 7.12 0.26 -17.17
N ASN A 166 6.92 1.51 -16.74
CA ASN A 166 7.59 2.66 -17.34
C ASN A 166 9.11 2.68 -17.10
N ILE A 167 9.57 2.34 -15.88
CA ILE A 167 11.02 2.31 -15.60
C ILE A 167 11.72 1.14 -16.29
N THR A 168 11.00 0.05 -16.56
CA THR A 168 11.53 -1.12 -17.28
C THR A 168 11.69 -0.82 -18.77
N HIS A 169 10.68 -0.17 -19.38
CA HIS A 169 10.72 0.20 -20.79
C HIS A 169 11.43 1.53 -21.09
N LYS A 170 11.80 2.28 -20.04
CA LYS A 170 12.37 3.64 -20.15
C LYS A 170 11.50 4.58 -21.00
N LYS A 171 10.18 4.31 -21.05
CA LYS A 171 9.25 4.97 -21.95
C LYS A 171 7.89 5.08 -21.30
N ILE A 172 7.33 6.29 -21.35
CA ILE A 172 5.96 6.55 -20.92
C ILE A 172 5.02 6.24 -22.08
N VAL A 173 4.10 5.31 -21.86
CA VAL A 173 2.98 5.06 -22.78
C VAL A 173 1.85 6.04 -22.43
N ILE A 174 1.60 6.98 -23.35
CA ILE A 174 0.63 8.08 -23.15
C ILE A 174 -0.77 7.52 -22.86
N LEU A 175 -1.22 6.52 -23.63
CA LEU A 175 -2.54 5.90 -23.43
C LEU A 175 -2.70 5.34 -22.01
N ASN A 176 -1.74 4.55 -21.53
CA ASN A 176 -1.76 3.98 -20.17
C ASN A 176 -1.79 5.08 -19.10
N THR A 177 -1.06 6.17 -19.34
CA THR A 177 -1.03 7.32 -18.43
C THR A 177 -2.39 8.01 -18.38
N ILE A 178 -2.99 8.31 -19.54
CA ILE A 178 -4.31 8.94 -19.62
C ILE A 178 -5.38 8.06 -18.95
N LEU A 179 -5.38 6.76 -19.22
CA LEU A 179 -6.34 5.82 -18.63
C LEU A 179 -6.18 5.74 -17.10
N LEU A 180 -4.95 5.71 -16.60
CA LEU A 180 -4.70 5.67 -15.16
C LEU A 180 -5.03 7.01 -14.48
N CYS A 181 -4.75 8.15 -15.13
CA CYS A 181 -5.17 9.46 -14.64
C CYS A 181 -6.69 9.58 -14.59
N TYR A 182 -7.38 9.08 -15.63
CA TYR A 182 -8.83 8.99 -15.66
C TYR A 182 -9.36 8.17 -14.47
N LEU A 183 -8.82 6.97 -14.23
CA LEU A 183 -9.18 6.12 -13.09
C LEU A 183 -9.00 6.85 -11.75
N CYS A 184 -7.84 7.48 -11.55
CA CYS A 184 -7.57 8.23 -10.33
C CYS A 184 -8.55 9.40 -10.15
N PHE A 185 -8.92 10.08 -11.22
CA PHE A 185 -9.89 11.18 -11.19
C PHE A 185 -11.30 10.70 -10.85
N ILE A 186 -11.85 9.72 -11.58
CA ILE A 186 -13.21 9.22 -11.34
C ILE A 186 -13.37 8.52 -9.99
N SER A 187 -12.26 8.02 -9.41
CA SER A 187 -12.27 7.45 -8.05
C SER A 187 -12.53 8.49 -6.95
N GLY A 188 -12.31 9.78 -7.22
CA GLY A 188 -12.32 10.83 -6.20
C GLY A 188 -11.21 10.70 -5.13
N SER A 189 -10.23 9.82 -5.36
CA SER A 189 -9.16 9.53 -4.40
C SER A 189 -7.99 10.51 -4.51
N ARG A 190 -7.99 11.52 -3.62
CA ARG A 190 -6.91 12.54 -3.53
C ARG A 190 -5.51 11.93 -3.36
N SER A 191 -5.38 10.92 -2.50
CA SER A 191 -4.09 10.26 -2.25
C SER A 191 -3.59 9.48 -3.47
N SER A 192 -4.50 8.88 -4.25
CA SER A 192 -4.15 8.17 -5.48
C SER A 192 -3.67 9.13 -6.56
N LEU A 193 -4.27 10.33 -6.68
CA LEU A 193 -3.78 11.35 -7.61
C LEU A 193 -2.39 11.88 -7.24
N VAL A 194 -2.14 12.16 -5.95
CA VAL A 194 -0.80 12.56 -5.50
C VAL A 194 0.22 11.45 -5.77
N ALA A 195 -0.11 10.20 -5.45
CA ALA A 195 0.73 9.04 -5.77
C ALA A 195 0.99 8.91 -7.28
N MET A 196 -0.03 9.13 -8.11
CA MET A 196 0.09 9.09 -9.57
C MET A 196 1.00 10.22 -10.09
N VAL A 197 0.90 11.43 -9.55
CA VAL A 197 1.80 12.56 -9.90
C VAL A 197 3.25 12.21 -9.58
N ILE A 198 3.51 11.64 -8.39
CA ILE A 198 4.85 11.19 -8.00
C ILE A 198 5.35 10.11 -8.97
N ALA A 199 4.57 9.05 -9.20
CA ALA A 199 4.94 7.96 -10.10
C ALA A 199 5.21 8.45 -11.53
N PHE A 200 4.37 9.35 -12.04
CA PHE A 200 4.53 9.97 -13.35
C PHE A 200 5.82 10.79 -13.43
N PHE A 201 6.05 11.72 -12.50
CA PHE A 201 7.24 12.58 -12.50
C PHE A 201 8.53 11.76 -12.46
N PHE A 202 8.58 10.73 -11.62
CA PHE A 202 9.75 9.87 -11.51
C PHE A 202 9.92 8.92 -12.71
N SER A 203 8.87 8.68 -13.49
CA SER A 203 8.92 7.93 -14.76
C SER A 203 9.54 8.73 -15.91
N ILE A 204 9.61 10.06 -15.80
CA ILE A 204 10.17 10.92 -16.86
C ILE A 204 11.68 10.73 -16.94
N GLU A 205 12.18 10.42 -18.14
CA GLU A 205 13.60 10.45 -18.46
C GLU A 205 14.07 11.87 -18.80
N LYS A 206 15.34 12.18 -18.49
CA LYS A 206 15.93 13.51 -18.67
C LYS A 206 16.04 13.97 -20.14
N LYS A 207 15.86 13.10 -21.12
CA LYS A 207 15.94 13.48 -22.54
C LYS A 207 14.66 14.21 -22.96
N ILE A 208 14.78 15.50 -23.23
CA ILE A 208 13.67 16.35 -23.66
C ILE A 208 13.36 16.05 -25.13
N SER A 209 12.21 15.44 -25.36
CA SER A 209 11.59 15.24 -26.68
C SER A 209 10.25 16.01 -26.71
N ILE A 210 9.64 16.18 -27.89
CA ILE A 210 8.26 16.70 -28.02
C ILE A 210 7.25 15.90 -27.18
N LYS A 211 7.50 14.60 -26.94
CA LYS A 211 6.70 13.78 -26.03
C LYS A 211 6.90 14.19 -24.57
N THR A 212 8.13 14.56 -24.19
CA THR A 212 8.47 15.12 -22.88
C THR A 212 7.81 16.50 -22.67
N LEU A 213 7.61 17.28 -23.74
CA LEU A 213 6.87 18.54 -23.69
C LEU A 213 5.38 18.33 -23.38
N LEU A 214 4.72 17.38 -24.04
CA LEU A 214 3.32 17.01 -23.72
C LEU A 214 3.18 16.49 -22.28
N ILE A 215 4.18 15.77 -21.78
CA ILE A 215 4.27 15.31 -20.40
C ILE A 215 4.33 16.50 -19.41
N TYR A 216 5.08 17.55 -19.73
CA TYR A 216 5.12 18.78 -18.94
C TYR A 216 3.81 19.57 -18.96
N ILE A 217 2.93 19.35 -19.96
CA ILE A 217 1.57 19.92 -20.01
C ILE A 217 0.59 19.07 -19.18
N ILE A 218 0.74 17.75 -19.18
CA ILE A 218 -0.11 16.85 -18.37
C ILE A 218 0.16 17.05 -16.86
N SER A 219 1.40 17.33 -16.47
CA SER A 219 1.77 17.56 -15.06
C SER A 219 0.95 18.67 -14.36
N PRO A 220 0.84 19.90 -14.89
CA PRO A 220 0.01 20.94 -14.29
C PRO A 220 -1.48 20.61 -14.34
N ILE A 221 -1.98 19.91 -15.37
CA ILE A 221 -3.37 19.43 -15.39
C ILE A 221 -3.64 18.48 -14.23
N MET A 222 -2.71 17.56 -13.94
CA MET A 222 -2.83 16.65 -12.79
C MET A 222 -2.81 17.40 -11.46
N VAL A 223 -1.96 18.43 -11.33
CA VAL A 223 -1.94 19.30 -10.14
C VAL A 223 -3.25 20.07 -10.01
N ILE A 224 -3.79 20.62 -11.11
CA ILE A 224 -5.09 21.30 -11.12
C ILE A 224 -6.21 20.32 -10.76
N ALA A 225 -6.21 19.09 -11.29
CA ALA A 225 -7.20 18.07 -10.96
C ALA A 225 -7.17 17.73 -9.46
N VAL A 226 -5.98 17.66 -8.87
CA VAL A 226 -5.82 17.54 -7.42
C VAL A 226 -6.46 18.75 -6.72
N LEU A 227 -6.12 19.98 -7.12
CA LEU A 227 -6.66 21.19 -6.51
C LEU A 227 -8.19 21.29 -6.61
N ILE A 228 -8.79 20.96 -7.76
CA ILE A 228 -10.24 20.93 -7.96
C ILE A 228 -10.90 19.96 -6.97
N LEU A 229 -10.38 18.73 -6.86
CA LEU A 229 -10.93 17.75 -5.92
C LEU A 229 -10.74 18.14 -4.46
N PHE A 230 -9.72 18.95 -4.15
CA PHE A 230 -9.57 19.54 -2.83
C PHE A 230 -10.61 20.65 -2.59
N GLN A 231 -10.85 21.52 -3.58
CA GLN A 231 -11.81 22.63 -3.47
C GLN A 231 -13.26 22.16 -3.40
N ASP A 232 -13.67 21.24 -4.26
CA ASP A 232 -15.03 20.70 -4.33
C ASP A 232 -15.47 20.10 -2.98
N ARG A 233 -14.52 19.51 -2.24
CA ARG A 233 -14.79 18.94 -0.91
C ARG A 233 -14.80 19.98 0.21
N ILE A 234 -14.06 21.07 0.09
CA ILE A 234 -14.11 22.16 1.07
C ILE A 234 -15.41 22.96 0.90
N ALA A 235 -15.86 23.15 -0.34
CA ALA A 235 -17.09 23.87 -0.66
C ALA A 235 -18.36 23.15 -0.20
N THR A 236 -18.30 21.83 0.04
CA THR A 236 -19.43 20.99 0.47
C THR A 236 -19.47 20.73 1.98
N ILE A 237 -18.50 21.25 2.76
CA ILE A 237 -18.46 21.06 4.22
C ILE A 237 -18.96 22.34 4.92
N ASP A 238 -20.22 22.31 5.34
CA ASP A 238 -20.79 23.29 6.27
C ASP A 238 -20.23 23.03 7.69
N GLY A 239 -19.09 23.66 8.00
CA GLY A 239 -18.44 23.56 9.31
C GLY A 239 -16.91 23.70 9.34
N GLY A 240 -16.28 24.00 8.21
CA GLY A 240 -14.84 24.29 8.15
C GLY A 240 -13.93 23.05 8.06
N ILE A 241 -12.62 23.29 8.05
CA ILE A 241 -11.57 22.27 7.82
C ILE A 241 -11.55 21.18 8.91
N GLU A 242 -12.05 21.50 10.12
CA GLU A 242 -12.05 20.60 11.30
C GLU A 242 -13.00 19.41 11.15
N GLN A 243 -13.98 19.46 10.24
CA GLN A 243 -14.86 18.32 9.97
C GLN A 243 -14.23 17.28 9.03
N ILE A 244 -13.07 17.58 8.43
CA ILE A 244 -12.36 16.62 7.60
C ILE A 244 -11.81 15.52 8.50
N ASP A 245 -12.20 14.26 8.27
CA ASP A 245 -11.79 13.09 9.08
C ASP A 245 -10.30 13.06 9.41
N ARG A 246 -9.44 13.44 8.46
CA ARG A 246 -7.98 13.47 8.65
C ARG A 246 -7.51 14.49 9.68
N VAL A 247 -8.18 15.64 9.77
CA VAL A 247 -7.90 16.67 10.76
C VAL A 247 -8.36 16.19 12.12
N LYS A 248 -9.54 15.56 12.20
CA LYS A 248 -10.00 14.89 13.43
C LYS A 248 -9.01 13.84 13.91
N PHE A 249 -8.59 12.91 13.04
CA PHE A 249 -7.60 11.89 13.40
C PHE A 249 -6.28 12.50 13.88
N PHE A 250 -5.81 13.58 13.25
CA PHE A 250 -4.60 14.26 13.68
C PHE A 250 -4.77 14.95 15.04
N ASN A 251 -5.92 15.59 15.28
CA ASN A 251 -6.24 16.18 16.58
C ASN A 251 -6.33 15.12 17.67
N GLU A 252 -6.96 13.97 17.40
CA GLU A 252 -7.02 12.86 18.36
C GLU A 252 -5.65 12.24 18.63
N PHE A 253 -4.80 12.15 17.60
CA PHE A 253 -3.41 11.76 17.77
C PHE A 253 -2.67 12.74 18.69
N LEU A 254 -2.78 14.05 18.44
CA LEU A 254 -2.15 15.07 19.28
C LEU A 254 -2.68 15.05 20.72
N TYR A 255 -4.00 14.90 20.89
CA TYR A 255 -4.63 14.81 22.20
C TYR A 255 -4.16 13.58 22.97
N SER A 256 -4.15 12.41 22.34
CA SER A 256 -3.67 11.16 22.95
C SER A 256 -2.14 11.11 23.17
N THR A 257 -1.39 12.05 22.60
CA THR A 257 0.07 12.15 22.76
C THR A 257 0.50 13.42 23.49
N ALA A 258 -0.43 14.21 24.02
CA ALA A 258 -0.14 15.52 24.63
C ALA A 258 0.81 15.41 25.83
N ASP A 259 0.65 14.36 26.64
CA ASP A 259 1.46 14.12 27.84
C ASP A 259 2.71 13.25 27.57
N TRP A 260 3.02 12.97 26.30
CA TRP A 260 4.19 12.17 25.99
C TRP A 260 5.48 12.93 26.27
N PRO A 261 6.43 12.36 27.02
CA PRO A 261 7.78 12.88 27.02
C PRO A 261 8.38 12.75 25.61
N TRP A 262 9.26 13.67 25.25
CA TRP A 262 9.82 13.76 23.88
C TRP A 262 10.41 12.44 23.35
N TRP A 263 10.97 11.59 24.22
CA TRP A 263 11.56 10.30 23.84
C TRP A 263 10.50 9.28 23.41
N GLN A 264 9.27 9.39 23.91
CA GLN A 264 8.19 8.47 23.57
C GLN A 264 7.75 8.61 22.11
N PHE A 265 7.96 9.77 21.48
CA PHE A 265 7.77 9.92 20.04
C PHE A 265 8.76 9.07 19.22
N PHE A 266 9.95 8.76 19.77
CA PHE A 266 10.93 7.90 19.09
C PHE A 266 10.60 6.42 19.23
N THR A 267 10.11 5.99 20.40
CA THR A 267 9.84 4.57 20.71
C THR A 267 8.39 4.14 20.49
N GLY A 268 7.47 5.10 20.42
CA GLY A 268 6.03 4.86 20.43
C GLY A 268 5.48 4.60 21.83
N ALA A 269 4.17 4.37 21.89
CA ALA A 269 3.48 3.88 23.07
C ALA A 269 3.94 2.46 23.45
N LYS A 270 3.59 2.05 24.67
CA LYS A 270 3.71 0.64 25.06
C LYS A 270 2.83 -0.23 24.15
N ALA A 271 3.21 -1.48 23.93
CA ALA A 271 2.55 -2.34 22.96
C ALA A 271 1.03 -2.45 23.22
N LEU A 272 0.23 -2.12 22.20
CA LEU A 272 -1.23 -2.00 22.25
C LEU A 272 -1.75 -1.17 23.43
N THR A 273 -1.21 0.03 23.59
CA THR A 273 -1.85 1.04 24.44
C THR A 273 -3.10 1.56 23.73
N PRO A 274 -4.29 1.50 24.34
CA PRO A 274 -5.49 2.10 23.76
C PRO A 274 -5.37 3.62 23.71
N LEU A 275 -6.08 4.24 22.77
CA LEU A 275 -6.28 5.70 22.78
C LEU A 275 -7.06 6.12 24.04
N LEU A 276 -7.05 7.41 24.34
CA LEU A 276 -7.83 7.94 25.46
C LEU A 276 -9.33 7.63 25.26
N PRO A 277 -10.10 7.32 26.33
CA PRO A 277 -11.53 7.03 26.21
C PRO A 277 -12.32 8.16 25.52
N ALA A 278 -11.92 9.41 25.75
CA ALA A 278 -12.51 10.58 25.08
C ALA A 278 -12.29 10.51 23.55
N SER A 279 -11.06 10.20 23.09
CA SER A 279 -10.77 10.00 21.67
C SER A 279 -11.58 8.86 21.06
N CYS A 280 -11.77 7.76 21.78
CA CYS A 280 -12.63 6.68 21.30
C CYS A 280 -14.10 7.11 21.22
N ALA A 281 -14.60 7.89 22.18
CA ALA A 281 -15.94 8.44 22.13
C ALA A 281 -16.14 9.41 20.95
N ASP A 282 -15.16 10.27 20.70
CA ASP A 282 -15.19 11.25 19.60
C ASP A 282 -15.10 10.56 18.23
N LEU A 283 -14.41 9.43 18.14
CA LEU A 283 -14.31 8.58 16.94
C LEU A 283 -15.34 7.44 16.90
N SER A 284 -16.38 7.50 17.73
CA SER A 284 -17.42 6.46 17.83
C SER A 284 -18.24 6.27 16.56
N TYR A 285 -18.07 7.08 15.51
CA TYR A 285 -18.63 6.83 14.19
C TYR A 285 -17.86 5.76 13.39
N TYR A 286 -16.69 5.32 13.87
CA TYR A 286 -15.89 4.21 13.33
C TYR A 286 -15.92 2.94 14.23
N GLN A 287 -17.09 2.59 14.79
CA GLN A 287 -17.23 1.46 15.73
C GLN A 287 -16.71 0.13 15.19
N THR A 288 -16.78 -0.07 13.88
CA THR A 288 -16.29 -1.29 13.21
C THR A 288 -14.78 -1.49 13.31
N LEU A 289 -14.03 -0.46 13.73
CA LEU A 289 -12.58 -0.48 13.95
C LEU A 289 -12.18 -0.49 15.43
N PHE A 290 -13.15 -0.62 16.32
CA PHE A 290 -12.88 -0.77 17.74
C PHE A 290 -12.29 -2.15 18.01
N SER A 291 -11.73 -2.28 19.21
CA SER A 291 -11.16 -3.52 19.75
C SER A 291 -12.08 -4.72 19.50
N TYR A 292 -11.50 -5.81 19.03
CA TYR A 292 -12.22 -7.09 18.87
C TYR A 292 -12.67 -7.67 20.22
N ALA A 293 -12.22 -7.12 21.35
CA ALA A 293 -12.72 -7.50 22.67
C ALA A 293 -14.15 -7.01 22.96
N GLY A 294 -14.66 -6.02 22.20
CA GLY A 294 -16.02 -5.48 22.40
C GLY A 294 -16.20 -4.67 23.68
N ASP A 295 -15.11 -4.17 24.26
CA ASP A 295 -15.06 -3.45 25.54
C ASP A 295 -15.09 -1.92 25.39
N GLY A 296 -15.35 -1.41 24.18
CA GLY A 296 -15.38 0.02 23.87
C GLY A 296 -13.99 0.66 23.71
N ARG A 297 -12.90 -0.11 23.83
CA ARG A 297 -11.55 0.40 23.56
C ARG A 297 -11.31 0.54 22.06
N CYS A 298 -10.52 1.54 21.68
CA CYS A 298 -10.02 1.71 20.33
C CYS A 298 -8.50 1.87 20.35
N TYR A 299 -7.83 1.25 19.38
CA TYR A 299 -6.38 1.36 19.20
C TYR A 299 -6.07 2.28 18.03
N SER A 300 -4.78 2.54 17.81
CA SER A 300 -4.27 3.40 16.73
C SER A 300 -4.94 3.17 15.37
N VAL A 301 -5.38 1.93 15.08
CA VAL A 301 -6.09 1.50 13.87
C VAL A 301 -7.15 2.49 13.41
N ILE A 302 -7.91 3.04 14.35
CA ILE A 302 -9.02 3.98 14.12
C ILE A 302 -8.57 5.30 13.48
N LEU A 303 -7.29 5.69 13.64
CA LEU A 303 -6.75 6.94 13.08
C LEU A 303 -6.66 6.93 11.55
N HIS A 304 -6.89 5.78 10.89
CA HIS A 304 -6.94 5.58 9.43
C HIS A 304 -5.73 6.05 8.59
N SER A 305 -4.72 6.67 9.21
CA SER A 305 -3.48 7.12 8.61
C SER A 305 -2.34 6.22 9.06
N PHE A 306 -1.64 5.60 8.10
CA PHE A 306 -0.54 4.70 8.40
C PHE A 306 0.56 5.38 9.21
N ILE A 307 0.92 6.61 8.85
CA ILE A 307 2.04 7.32 9.51
C ILE A 307 1.69 7.62 10.96
N MET A 308 0.49 8.14 11.24
CA MET A 308 0.07 8.40 12.62
C MET A 308 0.01 7.11 13.43
N ARG A 309 -0.53 6.04 12.84
CA ARG A 309 -0.60 4.71 13.46
C ARG A 309 0.77 4.18 13.85
N VAL A 310 1.70 4.15 12.89
CA VAL A 310 3.03 3.58 13.12
C VAL A 310 3.85 4.44 14.09
N ILE A 311 3.72 5.77 14.04
CA ILE A 311 4.38 6.63 15.04
C ILE A 311 3.77 6.40 16.42
N TYR A 312 2.44 6.26 16.52
CA TYR A 312 1.79 5.97 17.79
C TYR A 312 2.24 4.62 18.36
N ASP A 313 2.21 3.54 17.57
CA ASP A 313 2.47 2.19 18.06
C ASP A 313 3.96 1.84 18.19
N HIS A 314 4.81 2.40 17.31
CA HIS A 314 6.19 1.96 17.13
C HIS A 314 7.20 3.12 17.14
N GLY A 315 6.72 4.36 17.22
CA GLY A 315 7.55 5.55 17.18
C GLY A 315 8.21 5.80 15.84
N ILE A 316 8.99 6.88 15.79
CA ILE A 316 9.79 7.25 14.63
C ILE A 316 10.83 6.17 14.30
N ILE A 317 11.38 5.47 15.30
CA ILE A 317 12.36 4.41 15.08
C ILE A 317 11.72 3.23 14.35
N GLY A 318 10.54 2.78 14.77
CA GLY A 318 9.81 1.72 14.08
C GLY A 318 9.44 2.09 12.65
N PHE A 319 8.97 3.33 12.43
CA PHE A 319 8.71 3.84 11.09
C PHE A 319 9.98 3.85 10.22
N ALA A 320 11.09 4.39 10.75
CA ALA A 320 12.37 4.44 10.05
C ALA A 320 12.90 3.04 9.72
N PHE A 321 12.72 2.07 10.62
CA PHE A 321 13.06 0.67 10.39
C PHE A 321 12.32 0.10 9.19
N LEU A 322 10.99 0.29 9.10
CA LEU A 322 10.19 -0.19 7.97
C LEU A 322 10.65 0.41 6.64
N ILE A 323 10.86 1.74 6.59
CA ILE A 323 11.33 2.44 5.40
C ILE A 323 12.75 1.99 4.99
N PHE A 324 13.64 1.83 5.97
CA PHE A 324 15.00 1.38 5.74
C PHE A 324 15.06 -0.06 5.21
N CYS A 325 14.26 -0.97 5.78
CA CYS A 325 14.16 -2.35 5.30
C CYS A 325 13.69 -2.40 3.84
N LEU A 326 12.68 -1.61 3.48
CA LEU A 326 12.24 -1.51 2.09
C LEU A 326 13.32 -0.94 1.17
N PHE A 327 14.06 0.07 1.62
CA PHE A 327 15.18 0.61 0.87
C PHE A 327 16.26 -0.44 0.58
N ILE A 328 16.52 -1.33 1.55
CA ILE A 328 17.40 -2.49 1.37
C ILE A 328 16.80 -3.49 0.38
N TYR A 329 15.53 -3.84 0.52
CA TYR A 329 14.88 -4.85 -0.31
C TYR A 329 14.77 -4.46 -1.78
N LEU A 330 14.71 -3.17 -2.09
CA LEU A 330 14.68 -2.64 -3.45
C LEU A 330 16.08 -2.56 -4.10
N ASP A 331 17.02 -3.44 -3.76
CA ASP A 331 18.44 -3.33 -4.14
C ASP A 331 18.73 -3.24 -5.64
N LYS A 332 17.89 -3.84 -6.48
CA LYS A 332 18.00 -3.79 -7.95
C LYS A 332 17.72 -2.42 -8.55
N TYR A 333 17.06 -1.54 -7.79
CA TYR A 333 16.62 -0.23 -8.26
C TYR A 333 17.63 0.85 -7.91
N SER A 334 17.72 1.87 -8.77
CA SER A 334 18.50 3.07 -8.51
C SER A 334 17.93 3.87 -7.34
N ILE A 335 18.75 4.73 -6.74
CA ILE A 335 18.32 5.61 -5.64
C ILE A 335 17.09 6.44 -6.06
N LYS A 336 17.05 6.95 -7.30
CA LYS A 336 15.89 7.67 -7.84
C LYS A 336 14.61 6.82 -7.78
N GLU A 337 14.70 5.56 -8.23
CA GLU A 337 13.54 4.66 -8.29
C GLU A 337 13.10 4.21 -6.89
N LYS A 338 14.05 3.96 -5.99
CA LYS A 338 13.76 3.68 -4.57
C LYS A 338 12.99 4.84 -3.93
N ILE A 339 13.49 6.08 -4.11
CA ILE A 339 12.86 7.28 -3.57
C ILE A 339 11.44 7.44 -4.14
N ALA A 340 11.24 7.19 -5.44
CA ALA A 340 9.90 7.27 -6.06
C ALA A 340 8.89 6.33 -5.38
N ILE A 341 9.27 5.06 -5.20
CA ILE A 341 8.43 4.05 -4.55
C ILE A 341 8.13 4.48 -3.11
N LEU A 342 9.16 4.87 -2.35
CA LEU A 342 8.98 5.32 -0.96
C LEU A 342 8.09 6.56 -0.85
N LEU A 343 8.23 7.55 -1.76
CA LEU A 343 7.38 8.73 -1.79
C LEU A 343 5.91 8.39 -2.11
N VAL A 344 5.66 7.45 -3.03
CA VAL A 344 4.30 6.94 -3.29
C VAL A 344 3.71 6.31 -2.03
N LEU A 345 4.50 5.51 -1.29
CA LEU A 345 4.08 4.87 -0.05
C LEU A 345 3.82 5.86 1.09
N ILE A 346 4.64 6.91 1.19
CA ILE A 346 4.48 7.97 2.21
C ILE A 346 3.26 8.84 1.87
N ALA A 347 3.10 9.25 0.61
CA ALA A 347 1.98 10.07 0.17
C ALA A 347 0.63 9.37 0.38
N THR A 348 0.58 8.06 0.12
CA THR A 348 -0.61 7.25 0.44
C THR A 348 -0.74 6.99 1.94
N GLY A 349 0.37 6.81 2.67
CA GLY A 349 0.42 6.59 4.11
C GLY A 349 -0.13 7.73 4.96
N LEU A 350 -0.15 8.96 4.43
CA LEU A 350 -0.79 10.10 5.09
C LEU A 350 -2.32 9.99 5.12
N SER A 351 -2.93 9.23 4.20
CA SER A 351 -4.39 9.13 4.07
C SER A 351 -4.95 7.73 4.30
N VAL A 352 -4.16 6.69 4.10
CA VAL A 352 -4.59 5.29 4.17
C VAL A 352 -3.49 4.43 4.77
N SER A 353 -3.82 3.18 5.04
CA SER A 353 -2.99 2.17 5.69
C SER A 353 -1.65 1.80 5.00
N SER A 354 -1.28 2.33 3.83
CA SER A 354 0.04 2.12 3.14
C SER A 354 0.69 0.75 3.37
N LEU A 355 1.74 0.61 4.20
CA LEU A 355 2.40 -0.69 4.42
C LEU A 355 1.60 -1.70 5.25
N ASN A 356 0.50 -1.30 5.89
CA ASN A 356 -0.49 -2.21 6.48
C ASN A 356 -1.52 -2.70 5.44
N ASN A 357 -1.42 -2.26 4.18
CA ASN A 357 -2.30 -2.66 3.09
C ASN A 357 -1.70 -3.84 2.29
N VAL A 358 -2.51 -4.88 2.05
CA VAL A 358 -2.11 -6.05 1.27
C VAL A 358 -1.83 -5.72 -0.20
N TYR A 359 -2.56 -4.77 -0.81
CA TYR A 359 -2.32 -4.32 -2.19
C TYR A 359 -0.92 -3.76 -2.36
N VAL A 360 -0.45 -3.00 -1.37
CA VAL A 360 0.91 -2.45 -1.32
C VAL A 360 1.93 -3.58 -1.19
N SER A 361 1.68 -4.54 -0.31
CA SER A 361 2.59 -5.67 -0.10
C SER A 361 2.70 -6.56 -1.33
N LEU A 362 1.60 -6.79 -2.04
CA LEU A 362 1.56 -7.49 -3.32
C LEU A 362 2.35 -6.75 -4.41
N ALA A 363 2.21 -5.42 -4.51
CA ALA A 363 3.07 -4.62 -5.38
C ALA A 363 4.55 -4.77 -4.99
N LEU A 364 4.87 -4.69 -3.69
CA LEU A 364 6.25 -4.76 -3.21
C LEU A 364 6.91 -6.11 -3.46
N VAL A 365 6.20 -7.25 -3.29
CA VAL A 365 6.78 -8.56 -3.64
C VAL A 365 7.07 -8.68 -5.13
N ILE A 366 6.23 -8.08 -5.99
CA ILE A 366 6.47 -8.02 -7.42
C ILE A 366 7.73 -7.20 -7.71
N PHE A 367 7.88 -6.00 -7.12
CA PHE A 367 9.07 -5.16 -7.29
C PHE A 367 10.34 -5.87 -6.79
N VAL A 368 10.35 -6.36 -5.56
CA VAL A 368 11.53 -6.98 -4.94
C VAL A 368 11.92 -8.26 -5.69
N GLY A 369 10.92 -9.06 -6.09
CA GLY A 369 11.10 -10.31 -6.83
C GLY A 369 11.29 -10.16 -8.34
N ALA A 370 11.19 -8.96 -8.91
CA ALA A 370 11.25 -8.76 -10.36
C ALA A 370 12.63 -9.07 -10.96
N ASN A 371 12.66 -9.59 -12.19
CA ASN A 371 13.86 -9.75 -13.00
C ASN A 371 14.29 -8.42 -13.65
N TYR A 372 14.53 -7.42 -12.82
CA TYR A 372 14.98 -6.12 -13.26
C TYR A 372 16.51 -6.12 -13.42
N SER A 373 16.99 -5.96 -14.66
CA SER A 373 18.42 -5.77 -14.96
C SER A 373 18.63 -4.45 -15.67
N ARG A 374 19.24 -3.49 -14.96
CA ARG A 374 19.59 -2.18 -15.52
C ARG A 374 20.66 -2.27 -16.63
N ARG A 375 21.44 -3.36 -16.67
CA ARG A 375 22.59 -3.56 -17.56
C ARG A 375 22.25 -4.09 -18.97
N ARG A 376 21.11 -4.75 -19.17
CA ARG A 376 20.76 -5.37 -20.48
C ARG A 376 20.17 -4.42 -21.54
N LEU A 377 20.16 -3.12 -21.30
CA LEU A 377 19.53 -2.14 -22.20
C LEU A 377 20.50 -1.07 -22.72
N ASN A 378 21.80 -1.28 -22.49
CA ASN A 378 22.89 -0.48 -23.06
C ASN A 378 23.78 -1.33 -24.00
N GLU A 379 23.38 -2.57 -24.27
CA GLU A 379 23.78 -3.39 -25.42
C GLU A 379 22.58 -3.44 -26.36
#